data_AF-A0AAN9G9N6-F1
#
_entry.id   AF-A0AAN9G9N6-F1
#
_cell.length_a   1.000
_cell.length_b   1.000
_cell.length_c   1.000
_cell.angle_alpha   90.00
_cell.angle_beta   90.00
_cell.angle_gamma   90.00
#
_symmetry.space_group_name_H-M   'P 1'
#
loop_
_entity.id
_entity.type
_entity.pdbx_description
1 polymer ?
#
loop_
_entity_poly.entity_id
_entity_poly.type
_entity_poly.pdbx_seq_one_letter_code
_entity_poly.pdbx_strand_id
1 'polypeptide(L)'
;MELTRSTVSLLLLSAAIFAVTTGIVTPSIMAPTKGGTTEAALIIVPGASIKGEAYRPLATHIQGASPLKLWVVLLEGFIMTTPNPLELGGAISSAIAALKKQGMTTDNIFVAGHSLGGVFVGEYGITNASELKGILLYASYLTRDVKLASYPLPVLTISGDLDGLTRLTRIVDSFQELEDSLSKNPTNKYRTPVVTMPGVSHAQFASGQMPKAVTDKDLKPEVTSAAAYVMIANHTSAFLLSSLGDSVPQNLRSTAWSDLDKAYNDTNTIMQPLLTVKEMDQNSQNSVQWAIQAQYLQSGLTKKQVKVTDELLSEMSFLDSKPKIQGSGNDFTIQTFAHLAFSSNPLDISTVPSAPRVLSFKMKTFEAVKDAMPAGTTFNTSASNITCKNINQAAFNLALQSSSPVARRRYLDHGRPIFFNDDVLHSTGLGWSTSNLGLQEDDQGLHVTSQALKTRLHEPINLFSGMHYCKGLSPYRAMEWIYVDSLRSHA
;
A
#
# COMPACT_ATOMS: atom_id res chain seq x y z
N MET A 1 19.65 15.34 4.89
CA MET A 1 19.23 16.13 6.06
C MET A 1 18.17 15.31 6.78
N GLU A 2 18.57 14.54 7.79
CA GLU A 2 17.66 13.71 8.57
C GLU A 2 16.79 14.62 9.44
N LEU A 3 15.50 14.68 9.12
CA LEU A 3 14.50 15.33 9.97
C LEU A 3 14.24 14.39 11.16
N THR A 4 14.50 14.87 12.37
CA THR A 4 14.27 14.11 13.60
C THR A 4 12.77 13.88 13.84
N ARG A 5 12.41 12.81 14.56
CA ARG A 5 11.01 12.40 14.81
C ARG A 5 10.08 13.53 15.32
N SER A 6 10.58 14.53 16.04
CA SER A 6 9.74 15.65 16.50
C SER A 6 9.41 16.70 15.42
N THR A 7 10.23 16.80 14.37
CA THR A 7 10.00 17.76 13.26
C THR A 7 8.92 17.29 12.29
N VAL A 8 8.69 15.98 12.16
CA VAL A 8 7.64 15.37 11.34
C VAL A 8 6.24 15.71 11.87
N SER A 9 6.05 15.66 13.20
CA SER A 9 4.81 16.06 13.87
C SER A 9 4.54 17.57 13.77
N LEU A 10 5.59 18.40 13.66
CA LEU A 10 5.47 19.85 13.54
C LEU A 10 5.10 20.31 12.11
N LEU A 11 5.54 19.57 11.08
CA LEU A 11 5.27 19.91 9.68
C LEU A 11 3.80 19.71 9.28
N LEU A 12 3.12 18.72 9.87
CA LEU A 12 1.66 18.56 9.75
C LEU A 12 0.87 19.70 10.42
N LEU A 13 1.51 20.49 11.29
CA LEU A 13 0.91 21.63 12.00
C LEU A 13 1.13 22.99 11.31
N SER A 14 1.95 23.08 10.27
CA SER A 14 2.50 24.35 9.76
C SER A 14 1.55 25.23 8.93
N ALA A 15 0.23 25.08 9.10
CA ALA A 15 -0.77 25.96 8.50
C ALA A 15 -1.91 26.34 9.46
N ALA A 16 -1.61 26.69 10.71
CA ALA A 16 -2.50 27.54 11.54
C ALA A 16 -1.83 27.92 12.87
N ILE A 17 -1.10 29.04 12.91
CA ILE A 17 -0.83 29.73 14.19
C ILE A 17 -1.82 30.88 14.28
N PHE A 18 -2.98 30.60 14.87
CA PHE A 18 -3.88 31.61 15.43
C PHE A 18 -4.26 31.18 16.85
N ALA A 19 -4.45 32.17 17.72
CA ALA A 19 -4.65 32.03 19.16
C ALA A 19 -5.50 30.81 19.54
N VAL A 20 -4.86 29.86 20.24
CA VAL A 20 -5.47 28.62 20.71
C VAL A 20 -6.44 28.95 21.84
N THR A 21 -7.72 29.09 21.52
CA THR A 21 -8.76 28.73 22.49
C THR A 21 -8.69 27.22 22.65
N THR A 22 -8.26 26.74 23.82
CA THR A 22 -8.21 25.31 24.13
C THR A 22 -9.62 24.74 24.11
N GLY A 23 -10.06 24.22 22.95
CA GLY A 23 -11.19 23.31 22.93
C GLY A 23 -10.82 22.10 23.78
N ILE A 24 -11.59 21.79 24.81
CA ILE A 24 -11.36 20.57 25.58
C ILE A 24 -11.93 19.44 24.75
N VAL A 25 -11.10 18.51 24.29
CA VAL A 25 -11.57 17.27 23.65
C VAL A 25 -12.47 16.53 24.64
N THR A 26 -13.73 16.30 24.25
CA THR A 26 -14.74 15.69 25.11
C THR A 26 -14.98 14.22 24.75
N PRO A 27 -15.09 13.33 25.75
CA PRO A 27 -15.45 11.93 25.52
C PRO A 27 -16.99 11.75 25.43
N SER A 28 -17.47 11.21 24.31
CA SER A 28 -18.86 10.72 24.18
C SER A 28 -18.93 9.25 24.58
N ILE A 29 -19.44 8.95 25.78
CA ILE A 29 -19.43 7.59 26.35
C ILE A 29 -20.68 6.82 25.91
N MET A 30 -20.46 5.58 25.47
CA MET A 30 -21.48 4.57 25.21
C MET A 30 -21.31 3.44 26.24
N ALA A 31 -22.30 3.30 27.12
CA ALA A 31 -22.31 2.25 28.13
C ALA A 31 -22.42 0.85 27.49
N PRO A 32 -21.92 -0.21 28.14
CA PRO A 32 -22.03 -1.57 27.64
C PRO A 32 -23.49 -1.97 27.44
N THR A 33 -23.80 -2.54 26.28
CA THR A 33 -25.15 -3.05 25.97
C THR A 33 -25.33 -4.52 26.37
N LYS A 34 -24.24 -5.21 26.73
CA LYS A 34 -24.24 -6.62 27.15
C LYS A 34 -23.53 -6.78 28.50
N GLY A 35 -24.03 -7.71 29.31
CA GLY A 35 -23.46 -8.05 30.62
C GLY A 35 -22.34 -9.10 30.56
N GLY A 36 -21.43 -9.02 29.59
CA GLY A 36 -20.32 -9.97 29.45
C GLY A 36 -19.46 -10.06 30.72
N THR A 37 -18.81 -11.21 30.95
CA THR A 37 -17.99 -11.42 32.17
C THR A 37 -16.67 -10.68 32.13
N THR A 38 -16.15 -10.39 30.94
CA THR A 38 -14.90 -9.63 30.74
C THR A 38 -15.23 -8.20 30.34
N GLU A 39 -14.79 -7.24 31.14
CA GLU A 39 -14.95 -5.81 30.88
C GLU A 39 -13.75 -5.26 30.11
N ALA A 40 -14.01 -4.40 29.12
CA ALA A 40 -13.01 -3.68 28.34
C ALA A 40 -13.56 -2.33 27.85
N ALA A 41 -12.68 -1.45 27.37
CA ALA A 41 -13.05 -0.21 26.71
C ALA A 41 -12.38 -0.07 25.34
N LEU A 42 -13.11 0.51 24.40
CA LEU A 42 -12.62 0.93 23.09
C LEU A 42 -12.79 2.44 22.94
N ILE A 43 -11.68 3.17 22.86
CA ILE A 43 -11.68 4.61 22.59
C ILE A 43 -11.43 4.81 21.09
N ILE A 44 -12.32 5.54 20.41
CA ILE A 44 -12.26 5.79 18.97
C ILE A 44 -11.83 7.25 18.72
N VAL A 45 -10.68 7.38 18.06
CA VAL A 45 -10.12 8.65 17.58
C VAL A 45 -10.59 8.88 16.14
N PRO A 46 -11.26 10.01 15.85
CA PRO A 46 -11.78 10.28 14.51
C PRO A 46 -10.66 10.56 13.50
N GLY A 47 -11.00 10.53 12.21
CA GLY A 47 -10.13 11.02 11.15
C GLY A 47 -10.07 12.54 11.07
N ALA A 48 -9.30 13.06 10.11
CA ALA A 48 -9.21 14.50 9.85
C ALA A 48 -10.55 15.07 9.35
N SER A 49 -10.92 16.24 9.87
CA SER A 49 -12.12 17.01 9.46
C SER A 49 -13.45 16.25 9.60
N ILE A 50 -13.53 15.22 10.45
CA ILE A 50 -14.77 14.49 10.74
C ILE A 50 -15.01 14.39 12.24
N LYS A 51 -16.27 14.61 12.68
CA LYS A 51 -16.62 14.61 14.10
C LYS A 51 -16.63 13.18 14.67
N GLY A 52 -16.26 13.03 15.94
CA GLY A 52 -16.33 11.74 16.66
C GLY A 52 -17.72 11.11 16.65
N GLU A 53 -18.79 11.91 16.72
CA GLU A 53 -20.17 11.42 16.67
C GLU A 53 -20.47 10.62 15.39
N ALA A 54 -19.79 10.92 14.28
CA ALA A 54 -19.96 10.20 13.00
C ALA A 54 -19.63 8.70 13.11
N TYR A 55 -18.89 8.28 14.15
CA TYR A 55 -18.53 6.89 14.40
C TYR A 55 -19.57 6.14 15.25
N ARG A 56 -20.60 6.81 15.77
CA ARG A 56 -21.64 6.19 16.61
C ARG A 56 -22.30 4.97 15.96
N PRO A 57 -22.69 4.98 14.68
CA PRO A 57 -23.26 3.79 14.04
C PRO A 57 -22.30 2.60 14.04
N LEU A 58 -21.02 2.82 13.72
CA LEU A 58 -20.00 1.76 13.78
C LEU A 58 -19.80 1.27 15.22
N ALA A 59 -19.70 2.17 16.19
CA ALA A 59 -19.55 1.82 17.60
C ALA A 59 -20.71 0.95 18.12
N THR A 60 -21.95 1.25 17.72
CA THR A 60 -23.12 0.42 18.02
C THR A 60 -22.99 -1.00 17.46
N HIS A 61 -22.51 -1.14 16.22
CA HIS A 61 -22.27 -2.47 15.62
C HIS A 61 -21.16 -3.21 16.37
N ILE A 62 -20.08 -2.53 16.77
CA ILE A 62 -18.99 -3.13 17.56
C ILE A 62 -19.51 -3.66 18.90
N GLN A 63 -20.29 -2.88 19.65
CA GLN A 63 -20.92 -3.34 20.90
C GLN A 63 -21.90 -4.51 20.66
N GLY A 64 -22.64 -4.48 19.54
CA GLY A 64 -23.56 -5.53 19.14
C GLY A 64 -22.86 -6.84 18.76
N ALA A 65 -21.69 -6.79 18.12
CA ALA A 65 -20.92 -7.97 17.73
C ALA A 65 -20.10 -8.56 18.88
N SER A 66 -19.61 -7.72 19.81
CA SER A 66 -18.76 -8.17 20.90
C SER A 66 -19.54 -8.91 22.00
N PRO A 67 -19.02 -10.01 22.56
CA PRO A 67 -19.58 -10.64 23.76
C PRO A 67 -19.09 -9.99 25.07
N LEU A 68 -18.18 -9.01 24.98
CA LEU A 68 -17.59 -8.31 26.13
C LEU A 68 -18.60 -7.36 26.78
N LYS A 69 -18.39 -7.05 28.06
CA LYS A 69 -18.94 -5.83 28.68
C LYS A 69 -18.13 -4.65 28.17
N LEU A 70 -18.42 -4.23 26.94
CA LEU A 70 -17.60 -3.28 26.18
C LEU A 70 -18.12 -1.84 26.33
N TRP A 71 -17.32 -1.01 26.99
CA TRP A 71 -17.47 0.45 26.93
C TRP A 71 -16.92 0.98 25.60
N VAL A 72 -17.59 1.94 24.98
CA VAL A 72 -17.05 2.64 23.81
C VAL A 72 -17.03 4.13 24.05
N VAL A 73 -15.96 4.82 23.65
CA VAL A 73 -15.84 6.27 23.73
C VAL A 73 -15.55 6.82 22.35
N LEU A 74 -16.30 7.85 21.94
CA LEU A 74 -16.00 8.63 20.74
C LEU A 74 -15.34 9.94 21.18
N LEU A 75 -14.12 10.21 20.72
CA LEU A 75 -13.45 11.46 21.03
C LEU A 75 -13.93 12.56 20.09
N GLU A 76 -14.31 13.71 20.66
CA GLU A 76 -14.90 14.83 19.95
C GLU A 76 -14.25 16.15 20.37
N GLY A 77 -14.32 17.17 19.51
CA GLY A 77 -13.89 18.53 19.89
C GLY A 77 -12.39 18.82 19.74
N PHE A 78 -11.64 18.01 18.99
CA PHE A 78 -10.27 18.37 18.57
C PHE A 78 -10.25 19.71 17.83
N ILE A 79 -9.18 20.48 18.02
CA ILE A 79 -8.97 21.74 17.29
C ILE A 79 -9.04 21.49 15.78
N MET A 80 -9.78 22.36 15.08
CA MET A 80 -10.04 22.22 13.64
C MET A 80 -10.66 20.87 13.23
N THR A 81 -11.35 20.19 14.15
CA THR A 81 -11.95 18.87 13.91
C THR A 81 -10.91 17.85 13.40
N THR A 82 -9.66 17.97 13.85
CA THR A 82 -8.56 17.13 13.35
C THR A 82 -7.75 16.61 14.52
N PRO A 83 -7.62 15.27 14.67
CA PRO A 83 -6.82 14.72 15.75
C PRO A 83 -5.38 15.21 15.63
N ASN A 84 -4.70 15.39 16.75
CA ASN A 84 -3.30 15.82 16.77
C ASN A 84 -2.59 15.28 18.03
N PRO A 85 -1.25 15.13 17.99
CA PRO A 85 -0.51 14.56 19.12
C PRO A 85 -0.60 15.38 20.41
N LEU A 86 -0.79 16.70 20.32
CA LEU A 86 -0.81 17.59 21.49
C LEU A 86 -2.06 17.38 22.35
N GLU A 87 -3.22 17.20 21.72
CA GLU A 87 -4.49 16.98 22.41
C GLU A 87 -4.77 15.50 22.70
N LEU A 88 -4.20 14.57 21.91
CA LEU A 88 -4.58 13.16 21.93
C LEU A 88 -4.34 12.48 23.30
N GLY A 89 -3.17 12.70 23.91
CA GLY A 89 -2.86 12.06 25.20
C GLY A 89 -3.80 12.50 26.32
N GLY A 90 -3.99 13.82 26.47
CA GLY A 90 -4.93 14.37 27.44
C GLY A 90 -6.38 13.94 27.19
N ALA A 91 -6.78 13.81 25.92
CA ALA A 91 -8.10 13.32 25.54
C ALA A 91 -8.32 11.84 25.95
N ILE A 92 -7.35 10.96 25.70
CA ILE A 92 -7.42 9.55 26.08
C ILE A 92 -7.46 9.41 27.62
N SER A 93 -6.58 10.12 28.35
CA SER A 93 -6.60 10.09 29.82
C SER A 93 -7.93 10.59 30.39
N SER A 94 -8.49 11.66 29.80
CA SER A 94 -9.80 12.20 30.20
C SER A 94 -10.94 11.21 29.92
N ALA A 95 -10.90 10.50 28.79
CA ALA A 95 -11.85 9.44 28.47
C ALA A 95 -11.79 8.28 29.48
N ILE A 96 -10.59 7.81 29.83
CA ILE A 96 -10.40 6.74 30.83
C ILE A 96 -10.94 7.19 32.19
N ALA A 97 -10.62 8.41 32.64
CA ALA A 97 -11.14 8.94 33.91
C ALA A 97 -12.67 9.04 33.92
N ALA A 98 -13.27 9.47 32.80
CA ALA A 98 -14.72 9.55 32.67
C ALA A 98 -15.39 8.17 32.66
N LEU A 99 -14.77 7.16 32.04
CA LEU A 99 -15.22 5.76 32.11
C LEU A 99 -15.17 5.20 33.52
N LYS A 100 -14.07 5.41 34.25
CA LYS A 100 -13.94 4.99 35.66
C LYS A 100 -15.02 5.63 36.54
N LYS A 101 -15.31 6.93 36.32
CA LYS A 101 -16.39 7.64 37.02
C LYS A 101 -17.79 7.05 36.72
N GLN A 102 -17.99 6.49 35.53
CA GLN A 102 -19.22 5.78 35.14
C GLN A 102 -19.26 4.32 35.62
N GLY A 103 -18.27 3.87 36.39
CA GLY A 103 -18.25 2.55 37.01
C GLY A 103 -17.50 1.47 36.23
N MET A 104 -16.71 1.82 35.21
CA MET A 104 -15.74 0.89 34.64
C MET A 104 -14.67 0.57 35.70
N THR A 105 -14.35 -0.72 35.90
CA THR A 105 -13.38 -1.19 36.90
C THR A 105 -12.12 -1.75 36.26
N THR A 106 -12.17 -2.21 35.02
CA THR A 106 -11.05 -2.80 34.28
C THR A 106 -10.00 -1.78 33.79
N ASP A 107 -8.79 -2.25 33.51
CA ASP A 107 -7.73 -1.53 32.77
C ASP A 107 -7.51 -2.12 31.35
N ASN A 108 -8.48 -2.90 30.87
CA ASN A 108 -8.48 -3.43 29.51
C ASN A 108 -8.86 -2.35 28.49
N ILE A 109 -7.93 -1.44 28.19
CA ILE A 109 -8.16 -0.30 27.30
C ILE A 109 -7.58 -0.56 25.91
N PHE A 110 -8.39 -0.33 24.89
CA PHE A 110 -8.00 -0.34 23.49
C PHE A 110 -8.25 1.02 22.88
N VAL A 111 -7.39 1.42 21.95
CA VAL A 111 -7.55 2.68 21.21
C VAL A 111 -7.59 2.39 19.72
N ALA A 112 -8.70 2.75 19.08
CA ALA A 112 -8.83 2.73 17.64
C ALA A 112 -8.64 4.14 17.08
N GLY A 113 -8.06 4.25 15.89
CA GLY A 113 -8.02 5.51 15.16
C GLY A 113 -8.35 5.29 13.69
N HIS A 114 -9.17 6.20 13.14
CA HIS A 114 -9.51 6.19 11.72
C HIS A 114 -8.63 7.12 10.91
N SER A 115 -8.14 6.69 9.75
CA SER A 115 -7.36 7.53 8.83
C SER A 115 -6.21 8.23 9.57
N LEU A 116 -6.09 9.57 9.52
CA LEU A 116 -5.11 10.33 10.28
C LEU A 116 -5.12 10.02 11.80
N GLY A 117 -6.29 9.78 12.40
CA GLY A 117 -6.39 9.40 13.81
C GLY A 117 -5.68 8.07 14.10
N GLY A 118 -5.69 7.12 13.16
CA GLY A 118 -4.98 5.85 13.28
C GLY A 118 -3.46 6.02 13.24
N VAL A 119 -2.95 6.96 12.42
CA VAL A 119 -1.53 7.30 12.40
C VAL A 119 -1.07 7.81 13.78
N PHE A 120 -1.84 8.73 14.38
CA PHE A 120 -1.49 9.25 15.71
C PHE A 120 -1.70 8.25 16.84
N VAL A 121 -2.67 7.33 16.72
CA VAL A 121 -2.83 6.20 17.65
C VAL A 121 -1.64 5.25 17.56
N GLY A 122 -1.11 5.03 16.35
CA GLY A 122 0.13 4.27 16.12
C GLY A 122 1.32 4.85 16.87
N GLU A 123 1.51 6.17 16.85
CA GLU A 123 2.58 6.82 17.63
C GLU A 123 2.29 6.78 19.13
N TYR A 124 1.05 7.10 19.55
CA TYR A 124 0.64 7.11 20.95
C TYR A 124 0.88 5.76 21.64
N GLY A 125 0.58 4.65 20.95
CA GLY A 125 0.76 3.31 21.51
C GLY A 125 2.22 2.90 21.72
N ILE A 126 3.19 3.54 21.05
CA ILE A 126 4.62 3.29 21.28
C ILE A 126 5.02 3.81 22.67
N THR A 127 4.60 5.03 23.01
CA THR A 127 5.00 5.69 24.26
C THR A 127 4.14 5.30 25.46
N ASN A 128 2.93 4.75 25.23
CA ASN A 128 1.96 4.43 26.27
C ASN A 128 1.59 2.93 26.32
N ALA A 129 2.50 2.06 25.88
CA ALA A 129 2.25 0.63 25.76
C ALA A 129 1.82 -0.06 27.08
N SER A 130 2.27 0.44 28.23
CA SER A 130 1.87 -0.12 29.53
C SER A 130 0.41 0.14 29.91
N GLU A 131 -0.23 1.13 29.28
CA GLU A 131 -1.60 1.56 29.60
C GLU A 131 -2.66 0.92 28.69
N LEU A 132 -2.22 0.27 27.61
CA LEU A 132 -3.10 -0.26 26.57
C LEU A 132 -2.97 -1.78 26.43
N LYS A 133 -4.05 -2.41 25.97
CA LYS A 133 -4.07 -3.83 25.58
C LYS A 133 -3.93 -4.05 24.08
N GLY A 134 -4.10 -2.99 23.28
CA GLY A 134 -3.94 -3.05 21.84
C GLY A 134 -4.40 -1.77 21.17
N ILE A 135 -3.98 -1.60 19.92
CA ILE A 135 -4.44 -0.51 19.05
C ILE A 135 -5.12 -1.07 17.80
N LEU A 136 -6.05 -0.29 17.24
CA LEU A 136 -6.78 -0.64 16.03
C LEU A 136 -6.66 0.49 15.01
N LEU A 137 -6.25 0.16 13.80
CA LEU A 137 -5.95 1.08 12.72
C LEU A 137 -7.04 0.93 11.66
N TYR A 138 -8.05 1.77 11.74
CA TYR A 138 -9.21 1.78 10.85
C TYR A 138 -8.90 2.60 9.61
N ALA A 139 -8.89 1.97 8.43
CA ALA A 139 -8.45 2.61 7.18
C ALA A 139 -7.13 3.38 7.35
N SER A 140 -6.21 2.80 8.12
CA SER A 140 -4.95 3.40 8.56
C SER A 140 -3.87 2.33 8.67
N TYR A 141 -2.66 2.74 9.03
CA TYR A 141 -1.46 1.91 9.06
C TYR A 141 -0.46 2.43 10.09
N LEU A 142 0.48 1.57 10.50
CA LEU A 142 1.72 2.02 11.14
C LEU A 142 2.63 2.60 10.06
N THR A 143 3.28 3.73 10.36
CA THR A 143 4.24 4.34 9.43
C THR A 143 5.40 3.40 9.15
N ARG A 144 6.04 3.52 7.98
CA ARG A 144 7.06 2.56 7.50
C ARG A 144 8.28 2.40 8.43
N ASP A 145 8.56 3.39 9.28
CA ASP A 145 9.62 3.34 10.28
C ASP A 145 9.24 2.52 11.53
N VAL A 146 7.98 2.13 11.65
CA VAL A 146 7.43 1.34 12.76
C VAL A 146 6.98 -0.02 12.23
N LYS A 147 7.64 -1.10 12.70
CA LYS A 147 7.37 -2.48 12.23
C LYS A 147 6.31 -3.17 13.07
N LEU A 148 5.39 -3.89 12.41
CA LEU A 148 4.36 -4.68 13.10
C LEU A 148 4.97 -5.69 14.08
N ALA A 149 6.00 -6.42 13.65
CA ALA A 149 6.64 -7.46 14.43
C ALA A 149 7.29 -6.97 15.73
N SER A 150 7.77 -5.72 15.77
CA SER A 150 8.42 -5.11 16.94
C SER A 150 7.55 -4.10 17.66
N TYR A 151 6.32 -3.84 17.20
CA TYR A 151 5.41 -2.92 17.86
C TYR A 151 5.09 -3.43 19.27
N PRO A 152 5.10 -2.59 20.33
CA PRO A 152 5.02 -3.08 21.71
C PRO A 152 3.64 -3.67 22.10
N LEU A 153 2.59 -3.34 21.35
CA LEU A 153 1.21 -3.81 21.59
C LEU A 153 0.71 -4.76 20.47
N PRO A 154 -0.35 -5.53 20.72
CA PRO A 154 -1.20 -6.06 19.65
C PRO A 154 -1.75 -4.94 18.76
N VAL A 155 -1.85 -5.19 17.45
CA VAL A 155 -2.29 -4.20 16.44
C VAL A 155 -3.28 -4.84 15.47
N LEU A 156 -4.50 -4.33 15.38
CA LEU A 156 -5.36 -4.63 14.24
C LEU A 156 -5.13 -3.58 13.15
N THR A 157 -4.77 -4.01 11.94
CA THR A 157 -4.86 -3.16 10.74
C THR A 157 -6.05 -3.62 9.92
N ILE A 158 -7.01 -2.72 9.65
CA ILE A 158 -8.18 -3.05 8.86
C ILE A 158 -8.43 -1.97 7.80
N SER A 159 -8.58 -2.39 6.55
CA SER A 159 -8.87 -1.51 5.42
C SER A 159 -9.90 -2.15 4.47
N GLY A 160 -10.39 -1.37 3.52
CA GLY A 160 -11.22 -1.87 2.42
C GLY A 160 -10.41 -2.02 1.13
N ASP A 161 -10.80 -2.95 0.26
CA ASP A 161 -10.17 -3.09 -1.08
C ASP A 161 -10.58 -1.98 -2.07
N LEU A 162 -11.53 -1.13 -1.68
CA LEU A 162 -11.95 0.08 -2.38
C LEU A 162 -11.61 1.36 -1.57
N ASP A 163 -10.67 1.29 -0.64
CA ASP A 163 -10.15 2.48 0.03
C ASP A 163 -9.26 3.29 -0.93
N GLY A 164 -9.77 4.46 -1.34
CA GLY A 164 -9.06 5.32 -2.28
C GLY A 164 -8.01 6.26 -1.63
N LEU A 165 -7.98 6.36 -0.30
CA LEU A 165 -7.05 7.21 0.45
C LEU A 165 -5.91 6.39 1.05
N THR A 166 -6.25 5.41 1.89
CA THR A 166 -5.33 4.39 2.37
C THR A 166 -5.26 3.27 1.32
N ARG A 167 -4.59 3.62 0.23
CA ARG A 167 -4.50 2.80 -0.99
C ARG A 167 -4.11 1.38 -0.63
N LEU A 168 -4.75 0.42 -1.29
CA LEU A 168 -4.53 -1.00 -1.04
C LEU A 168 -3.03 -1.39 -1.09
N THR A 169 -2.26 -0.80 -2.01
CA THR A 169 -0.80 -1.02 -2.13
C THR A 169 0.03 -0.52 -0.96
N ARG A 170 -0.51 0.36 -0.11
CA ARG A 170 0.12 0.71 1.17
C ARG A 170 -0.17 -0.33 2.25
N ILE A 171 -1.35 -0.95 2.21
CA ILE A 171 -1.73 -2.05 3.13
C ILE A 171 -1.01 -3.35 2.74
N VAL A 172 -0.70 -3.56 1.46
CA VAL A 172 0.18 -4.65 0.98
C VAL A 172 1.51 -4.67 1.74
N ASP A 173 2.09 -3.51 2.07
CA ASP A 173 3.33 -3.44 2.86
C ASP A 173 3.13 -4.01 4.27
N SER A 174 2.03 -3.65 4.94
CA SER A 174 1.70 -4.19 6.26
C SER A 174 1.39 -5.70 6.20
N PHE A 175 0.72 -6.16 5.15
CA PHE A 175 0.43 -7.58 4.97
C PHE A 175 1.70 -8.40 4.70
N GLN A 176 2.64 -7.89 3.90
CA GLN A 176 3.96 -8.51 3.72
C GLN A 176 4.71 -8.63 5.06
N GLU A 177 4.72 -7.57 5.88
CA GLU A 177 5.35 -7.63 7.22
C GLU A 177 4.71 -8.71 8.10
N LEU A 178 3.38 -8.89 8.00
CA LEU A 178 2.70 -9.99 8.66
C LEU A 178 3.18 -11.35 8.13
N GLU A 179 3.15 -11.58 6.81
CA GLU A 179 3.59 -12.85 6.20
C GLU A 179 5.04 -13.22 6.58
N ASP A 180 5.95 -12.25 6.52
CA ASP A 180 7.34 -12.43 6.92
C ASP A 180 7.44 -12.87 8.39
N SER A 181 6.58 -12.31 9.25
CA SER A 181 6.55 -12.65 10.67
C SER A 181 5.97 -14.05 10.94
N LEU A 182 5.06 -14.55 10.09
CA LEU A 182 4.41 -15.86 10.27
C LEU A 182 5.39 -17.02 10.08
N SER A 183 6.42 -16.83 9.25
CA SER A 183 7.53 -17.80 9.12
C SER A 183 8.26 -18.04 10.45
N LYS A 184 8.26 -17.05 11.35
CA LYS A 184 8.90 -17.11 12.66
C LYS A 184 7.94 -17.55 13.76
N ASN A 185 6.69 -17.06 13.71
CA ASN A 185 5.65 -17.43 14.65
C ASN A 185 4.26 -17.40 13.99
N PRO A 186 3.66 -18.55 13.71
CA PRO A 186 2.34 -18.64 13.09
C PRO A 186 1.21 -17.96 13.87
N THR A 187 1.39 -17.72 15.17
CA THR A 187 0.39 -17.03 16.00
C THR A 187 0.42 -15.52 15.85
N ASN A 188 1.41 -14.95 15.13
CA ASN A 188 1.48 -13.49 14.93
C ASN A 188 0.24 -12.93 14.21
N LYS A 189 -0.46 -13.71 13.39
CA LYS A 189 -1.75 -13.32 12.79
C LYS A 189 -2.85 -13.03 13.81
N TYR A 190 -2.73 -13.51 15.05
CA TYR A 190 -3.67 -13.21 16.12
C TYR A 190 -3.30 -11.97 16.93
N ARG A 191 -2.02 -11.55 16.86
CA ARG A 191 -1.45 -10.40 17.56
C ARG A 191 -1.42 -9.15 16.68
N THR A 192 -1.03 -9.30 15.42
CA THR A 192 -0.93 -8.22 14.43
C THR A 192 -1.73 -8.52 13.16
N PRO A 193 -3.02 -8.87 13.26
CA PRO A 193 -3.83 -9.15 12.08
C PRO A 193 -3.89 -7.95 11.13
N VAL A 194 -3.71 -8.22 9.85
CA VAL A 194 -3.94 -7.28 8.76
C VAL A 194 -5.12 -7.82 7.95
N VAL A 195 -6.18 -7.03 7.89
CA VAL A 195 -7.48 -7.41 7.32
C VAL A 195 -7.86 -6.46 6.20
N THR A 196 -8.24 -7.01 5.05
CA THR A 196 -8.83 -6.24 3.95
C THR A 196 -10.21 -6.75 3.61
N MET A 197 -11.19 -5.86 3.64
CA MET A 197 -12.59 -6.19 3.43
C MET A 197 -13.01 -5.89 1.98
N PRO A 198 -13.65 -6.84 1.29
CA PRO A 198 -14.11 -6.64 -0.07
C PRO A 198 -15.29 -5.66 -0.13
N GLY A 199 -15.23 -4.75 -1.11
CA GLY A 199 -16.27 -3.78 -1.41
C GLY A 199 -16.34 -2.56 -0.49
N VAL A 200 -15.47 -2.49 0.53
CA VAL A 200 -15.48 -1.41 1.53
C VAL A 200 -14.59 -0.25 1.09
N SER A 201 -15.04 0.99 1.26
CA SER A 201 -14.26 2.21 0.98
C SER A 201 -13.79 2.92 2.26
N HIS A 202 -12.93 3.94 2.11
CA HIS A 202 -12.39 4.73 3.23
C HIS A 202 -13.49 5.37 4.09
N ALA A 203 -14.47 5.98 3.42
CA ALA A 203 -15.56 6.71 4.05
C ALA A 203 -16.45 5.84 4.95
N GLN A 204 -16.53 4.54 4.68
CA GLN A 204 -17.49 3.64 5.33
C GLN A 204 -17.12 3.26 6.77
N PHE A 205 -16.02 3.78 7.32
CA PHE A 205 -15.72 3.69 8.74
C PHE A 205 -16.44 4.76 9.59
N ALA A 206 -17.01 5.77 8.95
CA ALA A 206 -17.79 6.82 9.58
C ALA A 206 -19.15 6.98 8.88
N SER A 207 -20.00 7.87 9.39
CA SER A 207 -21.32 8.19 8.86
C SER A 207 -21.47 9.68 8.56
N GLY A 208 -22.57 10.05 7.90
CA GLY A 208 -22.84 11.44 7.54
C GLY A 208 -22.00 11.94 6.36
N GLN A 209 -21.91 13.27 6.22
CA GLN A 209 -21.18 13.89 5.12
C GLN A 209 -19.67 13.77 5.34
N MET A 210 -18.98 13.21 4.34
CA MET A 210 -17.52 13.09 4.37
C MET A 210 -16.82 14.39 3.96
N PRO A 211 -15.59 14.64 4.46
CA PRO A 211 -14.77 15.76 4.02
C PRO A 211 -14.48 15.71 2.53
N LYS A 212 -14.34 16.88 1.88
CA LYS A 212 -14.03 16.96 0.44
C LYS A 212 -12.76 16.20 0.05
N ALA A 213 -11.72 16.27 0.89
CA ALA A 213 -10.48 15.53 0.68
C ALA A 213 -10.67 14.01 0.63
N VAL A 214 -11.73 13.48 1.27
CA VAL A 214 -12.13 12.07 1.18
C VAL A 214 -12.97 11.85 -0.08
N THR A 215 -14.02 12.63 -0.31
CA THR A 215 -14.91 12.42 -1.47
C THR A 215 -14.21 12.57 -2.81
N ASP A 216 -13.14 13.37 -2.89
CA ASP A 216 -12.37 13.58 -4.12
C ASP A 216 -11.46 12.39 -4.48
N LYS A 217 -11.15 11.50 -3.52
CA LYS A 217 -10.13 10.45 -3.70
C LYS A 217 -10.61 9.05 -3.37
N ASP A 218 -11.65 8.91 -2.54
CA ASP A 218 -12.20 7.61 -2.16
C ASP A 218 -12.91 6.95 -3.35
N LEU A 219 -12.98 5.63 -3.35
CA LEU A 219 -13.63 4.89 -4.42
C LEU A 219 -15.09 4.61 -4.05
N LYS A 220 -15.92 4.41 -5.07
CA LYS A 220 -17.32 4.04 -4.86
C LYS A 220 -17.39 2.65 -4.21
N PRO A 221 -17.99 2.51 -3.01
CA PRO A 221 -18.10 1.21 -2.36
C PRO A 221 -19.08 0.30 -3.09
N GLU A 222 -18.89 -1.02 -2.93
CA GLU A 222 -19.79 -2.06 -3.47
C GLU A 222 -20.73 -2.63 -2.39
N VAL A 223 -20.50 -2.29 -1.12
CA VAL A 223 -21.38 -2.66 0.01
C VAL A 223 -22.04 -1.44 0.61
N THR A 224 -23.16 -1.63 1.30
CA THR A 224 -23.79 -0.57 2.09
C THR A 224 -22.96 -0.25 3.33
N SER A 225 -23.07 0.97 3.87
CA SER A 225 -22.35 1.32 5.11
C SER A 225 -22.73 0.41 6.29
N ALA A 226 -23.99 -0.04 6.37
CA ALA A 226 -24.40 -0.99 7.40
C ALA A 226 -23.67 -2.34 7.26
N ALA A 227 -23.52 -2.87 6.03
CA ALA A 227 -22.75 -4.09 5.80
C ALA A 227 -21.26 -3.89 6.11
N ALA A 228 -20.69 -2.73 5.76
CA ALA A 228 -19.32 -2.37 6.15
C ALA A 228 -19.16 -2.34 7.68
N TYR A 229 -20.08 -1.71 8.41
CA TYR A 229 -20.05 -1.66 9.87
C TYR A 229 -20.10 -3.06 10.51
N VAL A 230 -20.89 -3.99 9.96
CA VAL A 230 -20.91 -5.39 10.42
C VAL A 230 -19.55 -6.06 10.23
N MET A 231 -18.92 -5.91 9.05
CA MET A 231 -17.59 -6.47 8.78
C MET A 231 -16.55 -5.90 9.74
N ILE A 232 -16.49 -4.56 9.88
CA ILE A 232 -15.56 -3.88 10.78
C ILE A 232 -15.77 -4.32 12.23
N ALA A 233 -17.04 -4.41 12.68
CA ALA A 233 -17.40 -4.82 14.03
C ALA A 233 -16.97 -6.24 14.36
N ASN A 234 -17.15 -7.19 13.43
CA ASN A 234 -16.77 -8.58 13.64
C ASN A 234 -15.25 -8.72 13.78
N HIS A 235 -14.47 -8.09 12.89
CA HIS A 235 -13.01 -8.11 12.98
C HIS A 235 -12.48 -7.41 14.23
N THR A 236 -13.10 -6.29 14.61
CA THR A 236 -12.81 -5.59 15.87
C THR A 236 -13.05 -6.50 17.06
N SER A 237 -14.22 -7.14 17.15
CA SER A 237 -14.58 -8.05 18.23
C SER A 237 -13.58 -9.22 18.35
N ALA A 238 -13.26 -9.88 17.23
CA ALA A 238 -12.32 -10.98 17.21
C ALA A 238 -10.91 -10.55 17.69
N PHE A 239 -10.44 -9.39 17.26
CA PHE A 239 -9.16 -8.85 17.73
C PHE A 239 -9.15 -8.52 19.23
N LEU A 240 -10.20 -7.88 19.75
CA LEU A 240 -10.32 -7.58 21.18
C LEU A 240 -10.26 -8.87 22.01
N LEU A 241 -11.03 -9.89 21.62
CA LEU A 241 -11.05 -11.18 22.29
C LEU A 241 -9.69 -11.90 22.24
N SER A 242 -9.04 -11.88 21.08
CA SER A 242 -7.69 -12.45 20.92
C SER A 242 -6.68 -11.76 21.84
N SER A 243 -6.68 -10.43 21.88
CA SER A 243 -5.71 -9.61 22.60
C SER A 243 -5.86 -9.68 24.13
N LEU A 244 -7.05 -10.01 24.63
CA LEU A 244 -7.31 -10.19 26.05
C LEU A 244 -6.78 -11.52 26.61
N GLY A 245 -6.38 -12.45 25.74
CA GLY A 245 -5.73 -13.71 26.12
C GLY A 245 -6.57 -14.53 27.08
N ASP A 246 -5.98 -14.93 28.21
CA ASP A 246 -6.66 -15.78 29.21
C ASP A 246 -7.68 -15.00 30.07
N SER A 247 -7.83 -13.69 29.86
CA SER A 247 -8.88 -12.88 30.51
C SER A 247 -10.27 -13.09 29.90
N VAL A 248 -10.36 -13.83 28.79
CA VAL A 248 -11.61 -14.22 28.14
C VAL A 248 -11.80 -15.75 28.15
N PRO A 249 -13.04 -16.25 28.24
CA PRO A 249 -13.32 -17.68 28.14
C PRO A 249 -12.68 -18.34 26.92
N GLN A 250 -12.09 -19.52 27.10
CA GLN A 250 -11.32 -20.22 26.06
C GLN A 250 -12.14 -20.45 24.78
N ASN A 251 -13.43 -20.78 24.90
CA ASN A 251 -14.31 -20.98 23.74
C ASN A 251 -14.45 -19.69 22.91
N LEU A 252 -14.63 -18.53 23.55
CA LEU A 252 -14.72 -17.24 22.84
C LEU A 252 -13.41 -16.87 22.17
N ARG A 253 -12.27 -17.13 22.83
CA ARG A 253 -10.94 -16.94 22.23
C ARG A 253 -10.73 -17.84 21.01
N SER A 254 -11.10 -19.12 21.11
CA SER A 254 -10.97 -20.06 19.98
C SER A 254 -11.84 -19.63 18.79
N THR A 255 -13.07 -19.15 19.03
CA THR A 255 -13.92 -18.57 17.97
C THR A 255 -13.26 -17.35 17.34
N ALA A 256 -12.74 -16.42 18.15
CA ALA A 256 -12.05 -15.25 17.65
C ALA A 256 -10.81 -15.60 16.80
N TRP A 257 -10.04 -16.62 17.18
CA TRP A 257 -8.91 -17.09 16.38
C TRP A 257 -9.37 -17.71 15.05
N SER A 258 -10.47 -18.46 15.05
CA SER A 258 -11.08 -18.98 13.82
C SER A 258 -11.54 -17.85 12.88
N ASP A 259 -12.10 -16.77 13.42
CA ASP A 259 -12.51 -15.60 12.63
C ASP A 259 -11.30 -14.86 12.07
N LEU A 260 -10.21 -14.74 12.83
CA LEU A 260 -8.95 -14.14 12.37
C LEU A 260 -8.24 -15.02 11.34
N ASP A 261 -8.32 -16.35 11.44
CA ASP A 261 -7.83 -17.27 10.42
C ASP A 261 -8.57 -17.09 9.11
N LYS A 262 -9.90 -16.98 9.16
CA LYS A 262 -10.71 -16.68 7.98
C LYS A 262 -10.33 -15.32 7.40
N ALA A 263 -10.22 -14.28 8.23
CA ALA A 263 -9.84 -12.93 7.80
C ALA A 263 -8.46 -12.90 7.13
N TYR A 264 -7.50 -13.66 7.65
CA TYR A 264 -6.18 -13.82 7.03
C TYR A 264 -6.29 -14.46 5.65
N ASN A 265 -7.02 -15.57 5.52
CA ASN A 265 -7.17 -16.28 4.24
C ASN A 265 -7.87 -15.42 3.17
N ASP A 266 -8.91 -14.68 3.57
CA ASP A 266 -9.62 -13.75 2.68
C ASP A 266 -8.69 -12.61 2.24
N THR A 267 -7.95 -12.01 3.19
CA THR A 267 -6.98 -10.95 2.90
C THR A 267 -5.85 -11.43 1.99
N ASN A 268 -5.32 -12.64 2.26
CA ASN A 268 -4.31 -13.27 1.44
C ASN A 268 -4.79 -13.39 -0.01
N THR A 269 -6.02 -13.84 -0.22
CA THR A 269 -6.61 -13.96 -1.57
C THR A 269 -6.65 -12.61 -2.31
N ILE A 270 -6.92 -11.51 -1.60
CA ILE A 270 -6.92 -10.15 -2.16
C ILE A 270 -5.51 -9.64 -2.46
N MET A 271 -4.55 -9.91 -1.56
CA MET A 271 -3.21 -9.33 -1.58
C MET A 271 -2.21 -10.07 -2.45
N GLN A 272 -2.34 -11.40 -2.59
CA GLN A 272 -1.35 -12.23 -3.30
C GLN A 272 -1.06 -11.77 -4.74
N PRO A 273 -2.06 -11.38 -5.56
CA PRO A 273 -1.80 -10.76 -6.86
C PRO A 273 -0.89 -9.52 -6.81
N LEU A 274 -1.09 -8.65 -5.82
CA LEU A 274 -0.30 -7.43 -5.66
C LEU A 274 1.11 -7.74 -5.18
N LEU A 275 1.27 -8.66 -4.23
CA LEU A 275 2.57 -9.13 -3.74
C LEU A 275 3.40 -9.76 -4.85
N THR A 276 2.81 -10.69 -5.61
CA THR A 276 3.46 -11.37 -6.73
C THR A 276 4.01 -10.37 -7.76
N VAL A 277 3.22 -9.35 -8.10
CA VAL A 277 3.65 -8.32 -9.06
C VAL A 277 4.65 -7.34 -8.44
N LYS A 278 4.53 -7.02 -7.15
CA LYS A 278 5.48 -6.17 -6.41
C LYS A 278 6.88 -6.80 -6.37
N GLU A 279 6.97 -8.11 -6.15
CA GLU A 279 8.24 -8.86 -6.17
C GLU A 279 8.95 -8.82 -7.54
N MET A 280 8.24 -8.48 -8.62
CA MET A 280 8.86 -8.30 -9.93
C MET A 280 9.69 -7.03 -10.04
N ASP A 281 9.35 -6.00 -9.24
CA ASP A 281 10.09 -4.75 -9.20
C ASP A 281 11.30 -4.87 -8.27
N GLN A 282 11.14 -5.47 -7.08
CA GLN A 282 12.24 -5.69 -6.14
C GLN A 282 12.10 -7.06 -5.49
N ASN A 283 13.14 -7.89 -5.63
CA ASN A 283 13.24 -9.19 -4.99
C ASN A 283 14.55 -9.33 -4.20
N SER A 284 14.69 -10.45 -3.48
CA SER A 284 15.87 -10.74 -2.65
C SER A 284 17.16 -10.95 -3.45
N GLN A 285 17.09 -11.06 -4.79
CA GLN A 285 18.24 -11.20 -5.68
C GLN A 285 18.75 -9.87 -6.24
N ASN A 286 18.20 -8.73 -5.79
CA ASN A 286 18.56 -7.41 -6.30
C ASN A 286 18.45 -7.32 -7.84
N SER A 287 17.33 -7.79 -8.37
CA SER A 287 17.07 -7.95 -9.80
C SER A 287 15.63 -7.56 -10.14
N VAL A 288 15.41 -6.93 -11.30
CA VAL A 288 14.07 -6.57 -11.78
C VAL A 288 13.59 -7.62 -12.78
N GLN A 289 12.62 -8.45 -12.38
CA GLN A 289 12.09 -9.52 -13.24
C GLN A 289 11.43 -8.97 -14.50
N TRP A 290 10.83 -7.78 -14.42
CA TRP A 290 10.26 -7.14 -15.60
C TRP A 290 11.32 -6.74 -16.64
N ALA A 291 12.51 -6.29 -16.21
CA ALA A 291 13.60 -5.95 -17.13
C ALA A 291 14.09 -7.19 -17.90
N ILE A 292 14.13 -8.35 -17.24
CA ILE A 292 14.42 -9.65 -17.86
C ILE A 292 13.38 -9.98 -18.93
N GLN A 293 12.09 -9.86 -18.61
CA GLN A 293 11.00 -10.12 -19.56
C GLN A 293 11.03 -9.15 -20.75
N ALA A 294 11.30 -7.87 -20.50
CA ALA A 294 11.45 -6.85 -21.54
C ALA A 294 12.58 -7.20 -22.52
N GLN A 295 13.71 -7.73 -22.04
CA GLN A 295 14.80 -8.18 -22.91
C GLN A 295 14.42 -9.43 -23.73
N TYR A 296 13.60 -10.33 -23.20
CA TYR A 296 13.05 -11.44 -24.00
C TYR A 296 12.12 -10.93 -25.12
N LEU A 297 11.25 -9.96 -24.83
CA LEU A 297 10.43 -9.30 -25.86
C LEU A 297 11.30 -8.64 -26.93
N GLN A 298 12.36 -7.93 -26.50
CA GLN A 298 13.27 -7.23 -27.39
C GLN A 298 14.15 -8.16 -28.25
N SER A 299 14.52 -9.32 -27.71
CA SER A 299 15.40 -10.28 -28.41
C SER A 299 14.65 -11.21 -29.35
N GLY A 300 13.34 -11.42 -29.13
CA GLY A 300 12.57 -12.42 -29.89
C GLY A 300 12.99 -13.86 -29.57
N LEU A 301 13.66 -14.08 -28.44
CA LEU A 301 14.12 -15.38 -27.95
C LEU A 301 13.38 -15.78 -26.67
N THR A 302 13.46 -17.06 -26.33
CA THR A 302 12.90 -17.62 -25.09
C THR A 302 13.98 -17.97 -24.07
N LYS A 303 13.57 -18.18 -22.81
CA LYS A 303 14.46 -18.67 -21.73
C LYS A 303 15.13 -20.02 -22.01
N LYS A 304 14.62 -20.79 -22.98
CA LYS A 304 15.23 -22.05 -23.43
C LYS A 304 16.39 -21.83 -24.42
N GLN A 305 16.45 -20.65 -25.04
CA GLN A 305 17.41 -20.32 -26.09
C GLN A 305 18.54 -19.42 -25.57
N VAL A 306 18.24 -18.53 -24.62
CA VAL A 306 19.23 -17.61 -24.06
C VAL A 306 18.92 -17.31 -22.60
N LYS A 307 19.96 -17.23 -21.78
CA LYS A 307 19.83 -16.75 -20.40
C LYS A 307 19.80 -15.23 -20.38
N VAL A 308 18.85 -14.65 -19.67
CA VAL A 308 18.83 -13.21 -19.40
C VAL A 308 18.96 -13.01 -17.89
N THR A 309 19.81 -12.08 -17.49
CA THR A 309 20.02 -11.71 -16.09
C THR A 309 19.89 -10.21 -15.95
N ASP A 310 19.30 -9.74 -14.86
CA ASP A 310 19.21 -8.31 -14.53
C ASP A 310 19.86 -8.00 -13.19
N GLU A 311 20.41 -6.79 -13.07
CA GLU A 311 20.94 -6.24 -11.83
C GLU A 311 20.30 -4.88 -11.54
N LEU A 312 19.66 -4.75 -10.38
CA LEU A 312 19.11 -3.51 -9.86
C LEU A 312 20.23 -2.67 -9.25
N LEU A 313 20.40 -1.45 -9.75
CA LEU A 313 21.50 -0.57 -9.39
C LEU A 313 21.05 0.72 -8.73
N SER A 314 21.93 1.29 -7.90
CA SER A 314 21.84 2.69 -7.46
C SER A 314 21.87 3.61 -8.68
N GLU A 315 21.36 4.84 -8.55
CA GLU A 315 21.32 5.79 -9.66
C GLU A 315 22.72 6.00 -10.28
N MET A 316 23.73 6.28 -9.46
CA MET A 316 25.10 6.50 -9.93
C MET A 316 25.68 5.28 -10.66
N SER A 317 25.60 4.10 -10.07
CA SER A 317 26.09 2.86 -10.71
C SER A 317 25.31 2.53 -11.98
N PHE A 318 24.00 2.84 -11.98
CA PHE A 318 23.13 2.64 -13.13
C PHE A 318 23.53 3.54 -14.30
N LEU A 319 23.94 4.79 -14.09
CA LEU A 319 24.38 5.68 -15.16
C LEU A 319 25.56 5.09 -15.94
N ASP A 320 26.55 4.56 -15.21
CA ASP A 320 27.78 4.01 -15.77
C ASP A 320 27.58 2.64 -16.43
N SER A 321 26.61 1.85 -15.98
CA SER A 321 26.36 0.50 -16.49
C SER A 321 26.03 0.45 -17.99
N LYS A 322 26.38 -0.67 -18.63
CA LYS A 322 26.10 -0.97 -20.05
C LYS A 322 25.70 -2.44 -20.19
N PRO A 323 24.53 -2.75 -20.79
CA PRO A 323 24.11 -4.12 -21.00
C PRO A 323 25.04 -4.80 -21.99
N LYS A 324 25.23 -6.11 -21.82
CA LYS A 324 26.23 -6.88 -22.56
C LYS A 324 25.74 -8.27 -22.88
N ILE A 325 26.21 -8.78 -24.02
CA ILE A 325 26.02 -10.17 -24.44
C ILE A 325 27.35 -10.87 -24.19
N GLN A 326 27.32 -11.98 -23.47
CA GLN A 326 28.49 -12.77 -23.12
C GLN A 326 28.19 -14.23 -23.42
N GLY A 327 29.22 -15.00 -23.77
CA GLY A 327 29.10 -16.43 -24.04
C GLY A 327 29.75 -16.83 -25.35
N SER A 328 29.86 -18.14 -25.54
CA SER A 328 30.33 -18.78 -26.75
C SER A 328 29.66 -20.16 -26.90
N GLY A 329 29.68 -20.72 -28.11
CA GLY A 329 29.04 -22.03 -28.36
C GLY A 329 27.51 -21.94 -28.24
N ASN A 330 26.92 -22.66 -27.30
CA ASN A 330 25.47 -22.66 -27.04
C ASN A 330 25.09 -21.90 -25.75
N ASP A 331 26.06 -21.40 -24.99
CA ASP A 331 25.84 -20.82 -23.66
C ASP A 331 25.93 -19.29 -23.69
N PHE A 332 24.88 -18.63 -24.18
CA PHE A 332 24.78 -17.17 -24.21
C PHE A 332 24.00 -16.61 -23.02
N THR A 333 24.52 -15.52 -22.46
CA THR A 333 23.87 -14.71 -21.44
C THR A 333 23.80 -13.25 -21.85
N ILE A 334 22.60 -12.66 -21.74
CA ILE A 334 22.39 -11.23 -21.89
C ILE A 334 22.23 -10.62 -20.49
N GLN A 335 23.14 -9.73 -20.12
CA GLN A 335 23.03 -8.96 -18.87
C GLN A 335 22.37 -7.61 -19.14
N THR A 336 21.27 -7.36 -18.43
CA THR A 336 20.56 -6.09 -18.36
C THR A 336 20.83 -5.41 -17.02
N PHE A 337 20.47 -4.14 -16.95
CA PHE A 337 20.55 -3.36 -15.73
C PHE A 337 19.27 -2.56 -15.57
N ALA A 338 18.83 -2.39 -14.33
CA ALA A 338 17.65 -1.62 -13.99
C ALA A 338 17.90 -0.63 -12.85
N HIS A 339 17.06 0.40 -12.78
CA HIS A 339 17.02 1.36 -11.70
C HIS A 339 15.56 1.77 -11.44
N LEU A 340 15.19 1.80 -10.17
CA LEU A 340 13.86 2.19 -9.70
C LEU A 340 13.95 3.54 -8.99
N ALA A 341 13.13 4.50 -9.42
CA ALA A 341 12.95 5.75 -8.72
C ALA A 341 11.51 5.85 -8.18
N PHE A 342 11.39 6.08 -6.88
CA PHE A 342 10.11 6.21 -6.18
C PHE A 342 9.74 7.68 -5.99
N SER A 343 8.47 7.94 -5.74
CA SER A 343 8.01 9.26 -5.30
C SER A 343 8.54 9.56 -3.90
N SER A 344 8.99 10.80 -3.66
CA SER A 344 9.37 11.23 -2.32
C SER A 344 8.15 11.21 -1.40
N ASN A 345 8.24 10.50 -0.28
CA ASN A 345 7.15 10.38 0.70
C ASN A 345 7.67 10.39 2.16
N PRO A 346 8.31 11.49 2.61
CA PRO A 346 8.95 11.53 3.94
C PRO A 346 7.95 11.46 5.09
N LEU A 347 6.68 11.80 4.85
CA LEU A 347 5.60 11.74 5.84
C LEU A 347 4.79 10.44 5.75
N ASP A 348 5.19 9.49 4.90
CA ASP A 348 4.50 8.22 4.65
C ASP A 348 2.99 8.39 4.39
N ILE A 349 2.62 9.35 3.55
CA ILE A 349 1.22 9.62 3.17
C ILE A 349 0.73 8.50 2.25
N SER A 350 -0.35 7.82 2.61
CA SER A 350 -0.87 6.65 1.89
C SER A 350 -1.44 6.94 0.51
N THR A 351 -1.80 8.20 0.21
CA THR A 351 -2.23 8.56 -1.15
C THR A 351 -1.08 8.60 -2.15
N VAL A 352 0.17 8.63 -1.67
CA VAL A 352 1.34 8.55 -2.56
C VAL A 352 1.52 7.09 -2.99
N PRO A 353 1.69 6.84 -4.31
CA PRO A 353 2.04 5.53 -4.85
C PRO A 353 3.15 4.80 -4.08
N SER A 354 2.92 3.53 -3.75
CA SER A 354 3.96 2.62 -3.21
C SER A 354 4.83 2.05 -4.33
N ALA A 355 4.30 1.97 -5.56
CA ALA A 355 5.03 1.51 -6.73
C ALA A 355 6.05 2.57 -7.21
N PRO A 356 7.13 2.15 -7.91
CA PRO A 356 8.09 3.08 -8.49
C PRO A 356 7.41 4.04 -9.48
N ARG A 357 7.83 5.31 -9.44
CA ARG A 357 7.38 6.34 -10.39
C ARG A 357 7.95 6.06 -11.79
N VAL A 358 9.16 5.52 -11.86
CA VAL A 358 9.79 5.07 -13.10
C VAL A 358 10.67 3.86 -12.85
N LEU A 359 10.59 2.89 -13.75
CA LEU A 359 11.52 1.78 -13.88
C LEU A 359 12.38 2.03 -15.12
N SER A 360 13.63 2.46 -14.92
CA SER A 360 14.59 2.62 -16.01
C SER A 360 15.33 1.32 -16.23
N PHE A 361 15.42 0.83 -17.47
CA PHE A 361 16.20 -0.38 -17.78
C PHE A 361 16.97 -0.24 -19.08
N LYS A 362 18.13 -0.90 -19.09
CA LYS A 362 19.08 -0.92 -20.20
C LYS A 362 19.19 -2.33 -20.75
N MET A 363 18.90 -2.48 -22.04
CA MET A 363 18.86 -3.75 -22.77
C MET A 363 19.70 -3.71 -24.05
N LYS A 364 19.82 -4.87 -24.69
CA LYS A 364 20.35 -5.04 -26.04
C LYS A 364 19.22 -5.07 -27.05
N THR A 365 19.45 -4.42 -28.19
CA THR A 365 18.56 -4.44 -29.35
C THR A 365 18.39 -5.83 -29.95
N PHE A 366 17.30 -6.04 -30.70
CA PHE A 366 17.08 -7.25 -31.48
C PHE A 366 18.27 -7.54 -32.40
N GLU A 367 18.75 -6.52 -33.10
CA GLU A 367 19.83 -6.62 -34.08
C GLU A 367 21.14 -7.08 -33.43
N ALA A 368 21.48 -6.52 -32.26
CA ALA A 368 22.68 -6.91 -31.52
C ALA A 368 22.61 -8.34 -30.96
N VAL A 369 21.42 -8.77 -30.53
CA VAL A 369 21.24 -10.16 -30.10
C VAL A 369 21.32 -11.10 -31.29
N LYS A 370 20.68 -10.77 -32.41
CA LYS A 370 20.73 -11.58 -33.63
C LYS A 370 22.15 -11.74 -34.17
N ASP A 371 22.95 -10.67 -34.17
CA ASP A 371 24.34 -10.68 -34.60
C ASP A 371 25.24 -11.56 -33.72
N ALA A 372 24.98 -11.58 -32.41
CA ALA A 372 25.78 -12.35 -31.46
C ALA A 372 25.45 -13.86 -31.41
N MET A 373 24.24 -14.26 -31.80
CA MET A 373 23.78 -15.65 -31.67
C MET A 373 24.28 -16.56 -32.83
N PRO A 374 24.35 -17.88 -32.62
CA PRO A 374 24.81 -18.82 -33.65
C PRO A 374 23.95 -18.80 -34.91
N ALA A 375 24.59 -19.06 -36.05
CA ALA A 375 23.91 -19.25 -37.33
C ALA A 375 22.84 -20.36 -37.20
N GLY A 376 21.64 -20.12 -37.74
CA GLY A 376 20.49 -21.03 -37.63
C GLY A 376 19.62 -20.85 -36.38
N THR A 377 19.98 -19.95 -35.46
CA THR A 377 19.09 -19.58 -34.34
C THR A 377 17.76 -19.05 -34.88
N THR A 378 16.66 -19.61 -34.41
CA THR A 378 15.30 -19.16 -34.77
C THR A 378 14.87 -18.02 -33.85
N PHE A 379 14.41 -16.92 -34.46
CA PHE A 379 13.94 -15.73 -33.75
C PHE A 379 12.47 -15.47 -34.08
N ASN A 380 11.72 -14.93 -33.13
CA ASN A 380 10.50 -14.22 -33.46
C ASN A 380 10.86 -12.88 -34.11
N THR A 381 10.70 -12.77 -35.42
CA THR A 381 11.12 -11.60 -36.21
C THR A 381 10.29 -10.36 -35.93
N SER A 382 9.11 -10.47 -35.31
CA SER A 382 8.32 -9.31 -34.86
C SER A 382 9.06 -8.48 -33.81
N ALA A 383 10.04 -9.07 -33.11
CA ALA A 383 10.84 -8.40 -32.10
C ALA A 383 11.72 -7.26 -32.65
N SER A 384 12.02 -7.26 -33.95
CA SER A 384 12.77 -6.19 -34.63
C SER A 384 12.10 -4.82 -34.56
N ASN A 385 10.77 -4.80 -34.44
CA ASN A 385 9.95 -3.58 -34.39
C ASN A 385 9.49 -3.22 -32.97
N ILE A 386 9.99 -3.89 -31.93
CA ILE A 386 9.62 -3.59 -30.55
C ILE A 386 10.21 -2.26 -30.10
N THR A 387 9.32 -1.39 -29.64
CA THR A 387 9.60 -0.06 -29.07
C THR A 387 9.43 -0.07 -27.55
N CYS A 388 9.87 0.97 -26.84
CA CYS A 388 9.62 1.09 -25.41
C CYS A 388 8.11 1.27 -25.13
N LYS A 389 7.35 1.88 -26.03
CA LYS A 389 5.88 1.88 -26.06
C LYS A 389 5.30 0.46 -26.00
N ASN A 390 5.78 -0.45 -26.86
CA ASN A 390 5.31 -1.85 -26.84
C ASN A 390 5.65 -2.56 -25.54
N ILE A 391 6.83 -2.29 -24.97
CA ILE A 391 7.23 -2.85 -23.68
C ILE A 391 6.34 -2.32 -22.56
N ASN A 392 6.04 -1.02 -22.52
CA ASN A 392 5.12 -0.45 -21.53
C ASN A 392 3.69 -1.01 -21.64
N GLN A 393 3.20 -1.22 -22.87
CA GLN A 393 1.93 -1.91 -23.11
C GLN A 393 1.96 -3.35 -22.57
N ALA A 394 3.06 -4.07 -22.78
CA ALA A 394 3.22 -5.43 -22.25
C ALA A 394 3.26 -5.45 -20.71
N ALA A 395 3.86 -4.44 -20.07
CA ALA A 395 3.89 -4.29 -18.62
C ALA A 395 2.48 -4.14 -18.05
N PHE A 396 1.65 -3.30 -18.69
CA PHE A 396 0.25 -3.13 -18.32
C PHE A 396 -0.57 -4.40 -18.57
N ASN A 397 -0.37 -5.07 -19.71
CA ASN A 397 -1.07 -6.32 -20.01
C ASN A 397 -0.75 -7.39 -18.97
N LEU A 398 0.51 -7.49 -18.54
CA LEU A 398 0.91 -8.38 -17.45
C LEU A 398 0.19 -8.00 -16.15
N ALA A 399 0.21 -6.72 -15.76
CA ALA A 399 -0.50 -6.28 -14.56
C ALA A 399 -1.99 -6.61 -14.62
N LEU A 400 -2.66 -6.36 -15.75
CA LEU A 400 -4.07 -6.67 -15.95
C LEU A 400 -4.34 -8.18 -15.83
N GLN A 401 -3.49 -9.02 -16.42
CA GLN A 401 -3.59 -10.48 -16.36
C GLN A 401 -3.25 -11.06 -14.99
N SER A 402 -2.39 -10.39 -14.22
CA SER A 402 -2.03 -10.77 -12.86
C SER A 402 -3.01 -10.25 -11.82
N SER A 403 -3.79 -9.20 -12.14
CA SER A 403 -4.81 -8.62 -11.25
C SER A 403 -5.86 -9.65 -10.84
N SER A 404 -6.39 -9.50 -9.62
CA SER A 404 -7.51 -10.30 -9.14
C SER A 404 -8.71 -10.19 -10.10
N PRO A 405 -9.53 -11.25 -10.23
CA PRO A 405 -10.70 -11.20 -11.10
C PRO A 405 -11.63 -10.02 -10.80
N VAL A 406 -11.77 -9.66 -9.52
CA VAL A 406 -12.60 -8.53 -9.06
C VAL A 406 -12.00 -7.20 -9.49
N ALA A 407 -10.71 -6.95 -9.26
CA ALA A 407 -10.06 -5.70 -9.65
C ALA A 407 -10.03 -5.52 -11.17
N ARG A 408 -9.75 -6.60 -11.92
CA ARG A 408 -9.81 -6.60 -13.39
C ARG A 408 -11.19 -6.23 -13.90
N ARG A 409 -12.24 -6.83 -13.33
CA ARG A 409 -13.64 -6.50 -13.68
C ARG A 409 -13.94 -5.03 -13.41
N ARG A 410 -13.62 -4.52 -12.21
CA ARG A 410 -13.82 -3.10 -11.86
C ARG A 410 -13.14 -2.16 -12.86
N TYR A 411 -11.89 -2.44 -13.21
CA TYR A 411 -11.16 -1.67 -14.21
C TYR A 411 -11.82 -1.71 -15.59
N LEU A 412 -12.21 -2.89 -16.07
CA LEU A 412 -12.83 -3.03 -17.39
C LEU A 412 -14.22 -2.37 -17.47
N ASP A 413 -15.00 -2.44 -16.38
CA ASP A 413 -16.37 -1.93 -16.35
C ASP A 413 -16.42 -0.41 -16.10
N HIS A 414 -15.50 0.11 -15.28
CA HIS A 414 -15.59 1.46 -14.71
C HIS A 414 -14.28 2.24 -14.69
N GLY A 415 -13.15 1.59 -14.98
CA GLY A 415 -11.85 2.24 -14.96
C GLY A 415 -11.62 3.13 -16.17
N ARG A 416 -10.98 4.28 -15.94
CA ARG A 416 -10.46 5.09 -17.03
C ARG A 416 -9.34 4.33 -17.78
N PRO A 417 -9.32 4.38 -19.11
CA PRO A 417 -8.35 3.65 -19.92
C PRO A 417 -6.92 4.17 -19.72
N ILE A 418 -5.97 3.41 -20.25
CA ILE A 418 -4.56 3.78 -20.33
C ILE A 418 -4.15 3.81 -21.82
N PHE A 419 -3.43 4.85 -22.22
CA PHE A 419 -2.95 5.06 -23.57
C PHE A 419 -1.43 5.07 -23.58
N PHE A 420 -0.83 4.45 -24.60
CA PHE A 420 0.62 4.43 -24.79
C PHE A 420 0.98 5.24 -26.03
N ASN A 421 1.60 6.39 -25.79
CA ASN A 421 2.04 7.31 -26.83
C ASN A 421 3.37 6.86 -27.42
N ASP A 422 3.71 7.43 -28.58
CA ASP A 422 4.97 7.13 -29.24
C ASP A 422 6.17 7.60 -28.40
N ASP A 423 7.28 6.85 -28.52
CA ASP A 423 8.47 7.10 -27.72
C ASP A 423 9.14 8.43 -28.10
N VAL A 424 9.64 9.16 -27.10
CA VAL A 424 10.53 10.29 -27.31
C VAL A 424 11.96 9.76 -27.41
N LEU A 425 12.57 9.90 -28.59
CA LEU A 425 13.90 9.38 -28.89
C LEU A 425 15.01 10.34 -28.43
N HIS A 426 16.01 9.79 -27.75
CA HIS A 426 17.22 10.49 -27.33
C HIS A 426 18.43 9.98 -28.10
N SER A 427 19.31 10.91 -28.49
CA SER A 427 20.57 10.61 -29.18
C SER A 427 21.75 10.37 -28.23
N THR A 428 21.63 10.75 -26.95
CA THR A 428 22.71 10.63 -25.96
C THR A 428 22.24 9.98 -24.67
N GLY A 429 23.15 9.24 -24.02
CA GLY A 429 22.89 8.61 -22.72
C GLY A 429 22.51 9.61 -21.63
N LEU A 430 23.12 10.81 -21.63
CA LEU A 430 22.84 11.88 -20.67
C LEU A 430 21.45 12.50 -20.86
N GLY A 431 21.05 12.75 -22.11
CA GLY A 431 19.70 13.24 -22.42
C GLY A 431 18.64 12.23 -21.97
N TRP A 432 18.87 10.94 -22.26
CA TRP A 432 17.99 9.87 -21.79
C TRP A 432 17.98 9.74 -20.26
N SER A 433 19.14 9.80 -19.59
CA SER A 433 19.22 9.52 -18.16
C SER A 433 18.52 10.57 -17.31
N THR A 434 18.62 11.85 -17.68
CA THR A 434 17.96 12.98 -17.00
C THR A 434 16.46 13.09 -17.30
N SER A 435 15.97 12.34 -18.29
CA SER A 435 14.55 12.27 -18.62
C SER A 435 13.76 11.35 -17.67
N ASN A 436 12.44 11.48 -17.69
CA ASN A 436 11.50 10.69 -16.87
C ASN A 436 10.43 10.03 -17.75
N LEU A 437 9.83 8.94 -17.25
CA LEU A 437 8.60 8.40 -17.83
C LEU A 437 7.51 9.49 -17.79
N GLY A 438 6.90 9.78 -18.93
CA GLY A 438 5.74 10.66 -19.00
C GLY A 438 4.51 9.92 -18.52
N LEU A 439 3.92 10.37 -17.40
CA LEU A 439 2.64 9.92 -16.88
C LEU A 439 1.73 11.14 -16.78
N GLN A 440 0.83 11.31 -17.74
CA GLN A 440 -0.09 12.45 -17.81
C GLN A 440 -1.52 11.93 -17.72
N GLU A 441 -2.28 12.42 -16.76
CA GLU A 441 -3.68 12.02 -16.57
C GLU A 441 -4.58 13.16 -17.05
N ASP A 442 -5.62 12.80 -17.81
CA ASP A 442 -6.67 13.70 -18.26
C ASP A 442 -8.06 13.02 -18.16
N ASP A 443 -9.11 13.72 -18.63
CA ASP A 443 -10.48 13.20 -18.63
C ASP A 443 -10.64 11.88 -19.40
N GLN A 444 -9.77 11.63 -20.39
CA GLN A 444 -9.82 10.41 -21.20
C GLN A 444 -9.10 9.25 -20.52
N GLY A 445 -8.06 9.51 -19.72
CA GLY A 445 -7.37 8.49 -18.95
C GLY A 445 -5.88 8.80 -18.71
N LEU A 446 -5.09 7.75 -18.53
CA LEU A 446 -3.65 7.89 -18.29
C LEU A 446 -2.86 7.73 -19.60
N HIS A 447 -2.09 8.74 -19.97
CA HIS A 447 -1.17 8.73 -21.10
C HIS A 447 0.25 8.43 -20.64
N VAL A 448 0.81 7.35 -21.18
CA VAL A 448 2.16 6.87 -20.88
C VAL A 448 3.06 7.14 -22.08
N THR A 449 4.14 7.91 -21.87
CA THR A 449 5.13 8.23 -22.92
C THR A 449 6.52 7.82 -22.45
N SER A 450 7.14 6.86 -23.13
CA SER A 450 8.51 6.45 -22.80
C SER A 450 9.53 7.44 -23.36
N GLN A 451 10.65 7.53 -22.68
CA GLN A 451 11.87 8.13 -23.21
C GLN A 451 12.79 6.99 -23.58
N ALA A 452 13.19 6.93 -24.85
CA ALA A 452 13.91 5.81 -25.41
C ALA A 452 15.27 6.26 -25.96
N LEU A 453 16.27 5.39 -25.84
CA LEU A 453 17.53 5.53 -26.56
C LEU A 453 17.83 4.22 -27.26
N LYS A 454 18.03 4.28 -28.57
CA LYS A 454 18.39 3.12 -29.40
C LYS A 454 19.65 3.45 -30.20
N THR A 455 20.70 2.64 -30.08
CA THR A 455 21.95 2.82 -30.84
C THR A 455 22.09 1.80 -31.96
N ARG A 456 22.95 2.08 -32.94
CA ARG A 456 23.19 1.22 -34.10
C ARG A 456 24.03 0.00 -33.70
N LEU A 457 24.03 -1.02 -34.55
CA LEU A 457 24.81 -2.25 -34.33
C LEU A 457 26.32 -2.00 -34.27
N HIS A 458 26.81 -0.99 -34.98
CA HIS A 458 28.24 -0.63 -35.03
C HIS A 458 28.41 0.87 -34.73
N GLU A 459 28.53 1.20 -33.45
CA GLU A 459 28.91 2.54 -32.99
C GLU A 459 30.44 2.72 -33.06
N PRO A 460 30.96 3.97 -33.20
CA PRO A 460 32.40 4.23 -33.21
C PRO A 460 33.13 3.69 -31.97
N ILE A 461 32.44 3.64 -30.84
CA ILE A 461 32.90 3.00 -29.61
C ILE A 461 32.01 1.79 -29.37
N ASN A 462 32.58 0.58 -29.54
CA ASN A 462 31.83 -0.68 -29.49
C ASN A 462 31.05 -0.90 -28.18
N LEU A 463 31.51 -0.29 -27.08
CA LEU A 463 30.81 -0.31 -25.79
C LEU A 463 29.37 0.25 -25.87
N PHE A 464 29.05 1.09 -26.86
CA PHE A 464 27.72 1.67 -27.04
C PHE A 464 26.92 1.04 -28.17
N SER A 465 27.45 0.02 -28.85
CA SER A 465 26.78 -0.65 -29.96
C SER A 465 25.52 -1.39 -29.51
N GLY A 466 24.42 -1.24 -30.24
CA GLY A 466 23.24 -2.11 -30.15
C GLY A 466 22.48 -2.04 -28.83
N MET A 467 22.35 -0.84 -28.26
CA MET A 467 21.70 -0.56 -26.99
C MET A 467 20.24 -0.17 -27.19
N HIS A 468 19.36 -0.61 -26.29
CA HIS A 468 17.98 -0.13 -26.20
C HIS A 468 17.63 0.18 -24.74
N TYR A 469 17.49 1.45 -24.42
CA TYR A 469 17.20 1.92 -23.07
C TYR A 469 15.78 2.50 -23.01
N CYS A 470 15.03 2.14 -21.98
CA CYS A 470 13.65 2.57 -21.82
C CYS A 470 13.43 3.17 -20.43
N LYS A 471 12.71 4.30 -20.38
CA LYS A 471 12.00 4.73 -19.17
C LYS A 471 10.65 4.01 -19.18
N GLY A 472 10.48 3.05 -18.29
CA GLY A 472 9.35 2.12 -18.31
C GLY A 472 8.35 2.30 -17.17
N LEU A 473 7.12 1.93 -17.47
CA LEU A 473 6.05 1.67 -16.51
C LEU A 473 6.31 0.32 -15.86
N SER A 474 6.39 0.27 -14.53
CA SER A 474 6.49 -1.02 -13.82
C SER A 474 5.13 -1.73 -13.81
N PRO A 475 5.08 -3.07 -13.88
CA PRO A 475 3.84 -3.81 -13.72
C PRO A 475 3.13 -3.49 -12.41
N TYR A 476 3.86 -3.26 -11.31
CA TYR A 476 3.24 -2.88 -10.03
C TYR A 476 2.63 -1.48 -10.06
N ARG A 477 3.24 -0.52 -10.78
CA ARG A 477 2.62 0.80 -11.00
C ARG A 477 1.37 0.71 -11.87
N ALA A 478 1.35 -0.20 -12.84
CA ALA A 478 0.13 -0.50 -13.59
C ALA A 478 -0.97 -1.12 -12.71
N MET A 479 -0.63 -1.99 -11.74
CA MET A 479 -1.59 -2.51 -10.76
C MET A 479 -2.24 -1.37 -9.95
N GLU A 480 -1.46 -0.37 -9.54
CA GLU A 480 -2.00 0.80 -8.86
C GLU A 480 -3.00 1.61 -9.69
N TRP A 481 -2.79 1.68 -11.01
CA TRP A 481 -3.77 2.26 -11.93
C TRP A 481 -5.05 1.41 -11.95
N ILE A 482 -4.93 0.09 -12.12
CA ILE A 482 -6.05 -0.85 -12.22
C ILE A 482 -6.89 -0.89 -10.94
N TYR A 483 -6.25 -0.93 -9.78
CA TYR A 483 -6.92 -1.11 -8.48
C TYR A 483 -7.45 0.18 -7.87
N VAL A 484 -6.84 1.33 -8.19
CA VAL A 484 -7.11 2.58 -7.48
C VAL A 484 -7.28 3.75 -8.42
N ASP A 485 -6.22 4.17 -9.10
CA ASP A 485 -6.19 5.50 -9.71
C ASP A 485 -7.18 5.61 -10.89
N SER A 486 -7.42 4.55 -11.65
CA SER A 486 -8.40 4.54 -12.75
C SER A 486 -9.86 4.60 -12.31
N LEU A 487 -10.15 4.23 -11.05
CA LEU A 487 -11.51 4.12 -10.50
C LEU A 487 -11.98 5.40 -9.82
N ARG A 488 -11.09 6.39 -9.66
CA ARG A 488 -11.44 7.70 -9.13
C ARG A 488 -12.25 8.50 -10.16
N SER A 489 -13.14 9.35 -9.67
CA SER A 489 -13.71 10.42 -10.49
C SER A 489 -12.60 11.35 -10.99
N HIS A 490 -12.56 11.64 -12.30
CA HIS A 490 -11.75 12.76 -12.80
C HIS A 490 -12.53 14.05 -12.51
N ALA A 491 -11.85 15.08 -12.01
CA ALA A 491 -12.45 16.36 -11.62
C ALA A 491 -12.20 17.42 -12.68
#